data_AF-A0A5P8H6I7-F1
#
_entry.id   AF-A0A5P8H6I7-F1
#
_cell.length_a   1.000
_cell.length_b   1.000
_cell.length_c   1.000
_cell.angle_alpha   90.00
_cell.angle_beta   90.00
_cell.angle_gamma   90.00
#
_symmetry.space_group_name_H-M   'P 1'
#
loop_
_entity.id
_entity.type
_entity.pdbx_description
1 polymer ?
#
loop_
_entity_poly.entity_id
_entity_poly.type
_entity_poly.pdbx_seq_one_letter_code
_entity_poly.pdbx_strand_id
1 'polypeptide(L)' 'WHGDNMLEESENMPWFKGWQKETKAGVVKGKTLLDAIDAIDPPTRPSEKPLRLPLQDVYKIGGIGTVPVG' A
#
# COMPACT_ATOMS: atom_id res chain seq x y z
N TRP A 1 -0.85 19.85 -15.56
CA TRP A 1 -0.84 18.53 -14.88
C TRP A 1 -2.07 17.80 -15.39
N HIS A 2 -1.92 16.72 -16.16
CA HIS A 2 -3.05 16.14 -16.91
C HIS A 2 -3.73 14.96 -16.21
N GLY A 3 -3.08 14.32 -15.23
CA GLY A 3 -3.76 13.40 -14.29
C GLY A 3 -4.44 12.17 -14.90
N ASP A 4 -4.20 11.89 -16.19
CA ASP A 4 -4.89 10.85 -16.94
C ASP A 4 -4.71 9.46 -16.29
N ASN A 5 -5.83 8.76 -16.05
CA ASN A 5 -5.86 7.45 -15.37
C ASN A 5 -5.23 7.45 -13.96
N MET A 6 -5.05 8.59 -13.29
CA MET A 6 -4.55 8.62 -11.91
C MET A 6 -5.67 8.27 -10.92
N LEU A 7 -6.79 8.98 -11.01
CA LEU A 7 -7.97 8.82 -10.14
C LEU A 7 -9.23 8.47 -10.95
N GLU A 8 -9.32 8.99 -12.17
CA GLU A 8 -10.46 8.83 -13.07
C GLU A 8 -9.96 8.34 -14.44
N GLU A 9 -10.85 7.66 -15.18
CA GLU A 9 -10.54 7.21 -16.54
C GLU A 9 -10.33 8.41 -17.47
N SER A 10 -9.25 8.35 -18.26
CA SER A 10 -8.93 9.37 -19.25
C SER A 10 -9.64 9.12 -20.57
N GLU A 11 -10.32 10.14 -21.08
CA GLU A 11 -10.89 10.17 -22.44
C GLU A 11 -9.79 10.25 -23.52
N ASN A 12 -8.57 10.64 -23.16
CA ASN A 12 -7.45 10.82 -24.10
C ASN A 12 -6.77 9.51 -24.51
N MET A 13 -7.12 8.38 -23.89
CA MET A 13 -6.48 7.07 -24.14
C MET A 13 -7.49 6.01 -24.60
N PRO A 14 -8.13 6.17 -25.77
CA PRO A 14 -9.14 5.22 -26.26
C PRO A 14 -8.61 3.81 -26.52
N TRP A 15 -7.28 3.68 -26.70
CA TRP A 15 -6.58 2.42 -26.91
C TRP A 15 -6.42 1.61 -25.61
N PHE A 16 -6.41 2.27 -24.45
CA PHE A 16 -6.24 1.60 -23.18
C PHE A 16 -7.58 1.06 -22.69
N LYS A 17 -7.66 -0.26 -22.48
CA LYS A 17 -8.91 -0.93 -22.04
C LYS A 17 -8.91 -1.26 -20.55
N GLY A 18 -7.90 -0.81 -19.83
CA GLY A 18 -7.64 -1.20 -18.44
C GLY A 18 -6.53 -2.22 -18.31
N TRP A 19 -6.14 -2.45 -17.05
CA TRP A 19 -5.19 -3.46 -16.64
C TRP A 19 -5.93 -4.67 -16.04
N GLN A 20 -5.23 -5.81 -15.97
CA GLN A 20 -5.72 -7.03 -15.33
C GLN A 20 -4.59 -7.65 -14.49
N LYS A 21 -4.94 -8.16 -13.31
CA LYS A 21 -4.06 -8.88 -12.38
C LYS A 21 -4.72 -10.18 -11.96
N GLU A 22 -3.95 -11.26 -11.91
CA GLU A 22 -4.39 -12.52 -11.30
C GLU A 22 -3.99 -12.55 -9.82
N THR A 23 -4.94 -12.86 -8.95
CA THR A 23 -4.74 -13.08 -7.53
C THR A 23 -5.18 -14.49 -7.14
N LYS A 24 -4.87 -14.91 -5.92
CA LYS A 24 -5.35 -16.18 -5.37
C LYS A 24 -6.89 -16.25 -5.30
N ALA A 25 -7.57 -15.11 -5.27
CA ALA A 25 -9.04 -15.01 -5.22
C ALA A 25 -9.68 -14.88 -6.61
N GLY A 26 -8.88 -14.72 -7.67
CA GLY A 26 -9.34 -14.62 -9.04
C GLY A 26 -8.74 -13.44 -9.79
N VAL A 27 -9.38 -13.08 -10.90
CA VAL A 27 -8.94 -11.99 -11.78
C VAL A 27 -9.51 -10.65 -11.31
N VAL A 28 -8.63 -9.67 -11.09
CA VAL A 28 -8.99 -8.28 -10.78
C VAL A 28 -8.64 -7.39 -11.97
N LYS A 29 -9.50 -6.42 -12.28
CA LYS A 29 -9.34 -5.47 -13.39
C LYS A 29 -9.57 -4.05 -12.89
N GLY A 30 -8.92 -3.08 -13.52
CA GLY A 30 -9.13 -1.66 -13.25
C GLY A 30 -8.62 -0.80 -14.40
N LYS A 31 -8.79 0.51 -14.29
CA LYS A 31 -8.38 1.47 -15.32
C LYS A 31 -7.52 2.59 -14.79
N THR A 32 -7.63 2.89 -13.50
CA THR A 32 -6.87 3.95 -12.86
C THR A 32 -5.72 3.41 -12.01
N LEU A 33 -4.79 4.28 -11.64
CA LEU A 33 -3.74 3.97 -10.68
C LEU A 33 -4.32 3.76 -9.28
N LEU A 34 -5.36 4.53 -8.92
CA LEU A 34 -6.08 4.33 -7.66
C LEU A 34 -6.68 2.92 -7.60
N ASP A 35 -7.34 2.47 -8.66
CA ASP A 35 -7.88 1.10 -8.74
C ASP A 35 -6.77 0.05 -8.50
N ALA A 36 -5.57 0.32 -9.02
CA ALA A 36 -4.43 -0.58 -8.89
C ALA A 36 -3.90 -0.65 -7.45
N ILE A 37 -3.90 0.48 -6.74
CA ILE A 37 -3.51 0.56 -5.33
C ILE A 37 -4.55 -0.16 -4.45
N ASP A 38 -5.84 0.07 -4.70
CA ASP A 38 -6.93 -0.59 -3.97
C ASP A 38 -6.98 -2.10 -4.23
N ALA A 39 -6.48 -2.56 -5.39
CA ALA A 39 -6.36 -3.98 -5.73
C ALA A 39 -5.12 -4.69 -5.12
N ILE A 40 -4.35 -4.02 -4.25
CA ILE A 40 -3.25 -4.63 -3.52
C ILE A 40 -3.82 -5.48 -2.38
N ASP A 41 -3.53 -6.79 -2.44
CA ASP A 41 -3.89 -7.71 -1.36
C ASP A 41 -3.05 -7.36 -0.11
N PRO A 42 -3.68 -7.10 1.05
CA PRO A 42 -2.95 -6.72 2.25
C PRO A 42 -2.03 -7.88 2.68
N PRO A 43 -0.77 -7.62 3.04
CA PRO A 43 0.14 -8.66 3.50
C PRO A 43 -0.35 -9.24 4.83
N THR A 44 -0.14 -10.54 5.01
CA THR A 44 -0.49 -11.20 6.27
C THR A 44 0.37 -10.65 7.41
N ARG A 45 -0.28 -10.11 8.44
CA ARG A 45 0.41 -9.64 9.65
C ARG A 45 1.03 -10.82 10.40
N PRO A 46 2.32 -10.77 10.77
CA PRO A 46 3.00 -11.87 11.46
C PRO A 46 2.71 -11.88 12.98
N SER A 47 1.43 -11.92 13.41
CA SER A 47 1.05 -11.91 14.83
C SER A 47 1.47 -13.17 15.60
N GLU A 48 1.51 -14.31 14.93
CA GLU A 48 1.89 -15.60 15.53
C GLU A 48 3.40 -15.80 15.64
N LYS A 49 4.20 -14.93 15.03
CA LYS A 49 5.66 -15.01 15.11
C LYS A 49 6.16 -14.37 16.40
N PRO A 50 7.29 -14.84 16.98
CA PRO A 50 7.89 -14.19 18.12
C PRO A 50 8.20 -12.70 17.87
N LEU A 51 7.96 -11.87 18.88
CA LEU A 51 8.25 -10.43 18.81
C LEU A 51 9.73 -10.19 18.47
N ARG A 52 9.95 -9.35 17.46
CA ARG A 52 11.25 -8.78 17.10
C ARG A 52 11.01 -7.31 16.82
N LEU A 53 11.65 -6.44 17.62
CA LEU A 53 11.52 -4.99 17.51
C LEU A 53 12.94 -4.42 17.40
N PRO A 54 13.45 -4.19 16.17
CA PRO A 54 14.74 -3.55 15.97
C PRO A 54 14.66 -2.10 16.48
N LEU A 55 15.67 -1.63 17.21
CA LEU A 55 15.69 -0.25 17.68
C LEU A 55 16.32 0.64 16.63
N GLN A 56 15.58 1.63 16.14
CA GLN A 56 16.08 2.69 15.29
C GLN A 56 16.73 3.80 16.14
N ASP A 57 16.03 4.27 17.17
CA ASP A 57 16.46 5.38 18.02
C ASP A 57 16.06 5.15 19.49
N VAL A 58 16.74 5.86 20.39
CA VAL A 58 16.43 5.85 21.83
C VAL A 58 16.36 7.28 22.35
N TYR A 59 15.21 7.66 22.89
CA TYR A 59 14.97 8.98 23.46
C TYR A 59 14.90 8.93 24.98
N LYS A 60 15.24 10.04 25.64
CA LYS A 60 14.95 10.28 27.05
C LYS A 60 13.97 11.45 27.16
N ILE A 61 12.72 11.14 27.51
CA ILE A 61 11.64 12.12 27.60
C ILE A 61 11.38 12.43 29.08
N GLY A 62 11.48 13.71 29.46
CA GLY A 62 11.22 14.16 30.83
C GLY A 62 9.79 13.78 31.26
N GLY A 63 9.64 13.15 32.42
CA GLY A 63 8.35 12.68 32.94
C GLY A 63 7.87 11.31 32.42
N ILE A 64 8.49 10.75 31.37
CA ILE A 64 8.16 9.41 30.82
C ILE A 64 9.31 8.42 31.08
N GLY A 65 10.56 8.86 30.86
CA GLY A 65 11.74 8.02 30.97
C GLY A 65 12.37 7.70 29.60
N THR A 66 12.96 6.52 29.48
CA THR A 66 13.62 6.05 28.25
C THR A 66 12.59 5.46 27.29
N VAL A 67 12.59 5.91 26.04
CA VAL A 67 11.63 5.49 25.01
C VAL A 67 12.39 4.97 23.79
N PRO A 68 12.43 3.64 23.58
CA PRO A 68 12.96 3.05 22.35
C PRO A 68 11.95 3.18 21.19
N VAL A 69 12.44 3.48 19.99
CA VAL A 69 11.66 3.59 18.74
C VAL A 69 12.26 2.64 17.71
N GLY A 70 11.42 2.02 16.87
CA GLY A 70 11.80 0.99 15.91
C GLY A 70 10.73 0.75 14.85
#